data_AF-A0A847DIM4-F1
#
_entry.id   AF-A0A847DIM4-F1
#
_cell.length_a   1.000
_cell.length_b   1.000
_cell.length_c   1.000
_cell.angle_alpha   90.00
_cell.angle_beta   90.00
_cell.angle_gamma   90.00
#
_symmetry.space_group_name_H-M   'P 1'
#
loop_
_entity.id
_entity.type
_entity.pdbx_description
1 polymer ?
#
loop_
_entity_poly.entity_id
_entity_poly.type
_entity_poly.pdbx_seq_one_letter_code
_entity_poly.pdbx_strand_id
1 'polypeptide(L)'
;MAQITIRGIDPEIEKEIRKKAMESGQSLNNVVLDIIQNNMGKKKKRFRNGNSLKALAGGWHKKDASQFLDSIKIFEQIDEDMWK
;
A
#
# COMPACT_ATOMS: atom_id res chain seq x y z
N MET A 1 24.63 -1.26 5.05
CA MET A 1 24.00 -0.69 6.26
C MET A 1 24.98 0.29 6.87
N ALA A 2 24.60 1.57 6.94
CA ALA A 2 25.38 2.60 7.63
C ALA A 2 24.46 3.22 8.67
N GLN A 3 24.97 3.39 9.89
CA GLN A 3 24.24 4.00 10.99
C GLN A 3 24.77 5.42 11.19
N ILE A 4 23.86 6.39 11.21
CA ILE A 4 24.16 7.79 11.49
C ILE A 4 23.36 8.20 12.72
N THR A 5 24.03 8.70 13.74
CA THR A 5 23.38 9.28 14.93
C THR A 5 23.41 10.79 14.81
N ILE A 6 22.23 11.40 14.71
CA ILE A 6 22.08 12.86 14.68
C ILE A 6 21.91 13.33 16.12
N ARG A 7 22.83 14.17 16.61
CA ARG A 7 22.80 14.77 17.95
C ARG A 7 22.40 16.24 17.85
N GLY A 8 21.83 16.79 18.93
CA GLY A 8 21.48 18.22 19.00
C GLY A 8 20.27 18.62 18.16
N ILE A 9 19.34 17.70 17.92
CA ILE A 9 18.06 18.04 17.29
C ILE A 9 17.26 18.89 18.29
N ASP A 10 16.75 20.02 17.81
CA ASP A 10 15.84 20.85 18.58
C ASP A 10 14.58 20.04 18.98
N PRO A 11 14.15 20.07 20.27
CA PRO A 11 12.97 19.33 20.72
C PRO A 11 11.69 19.64 19.95
N GLU A 12 11.53 20.87 19.45
CA GLU A 12 10.38 21.25 18.62
C GLU A 12 10.43 20.58 17.25
N ILE A 13 11.61 20.56 16.63
CA ILE A 13 11.83 19.86 15.35
C ILE A 13 11.59 18.35 15.52
N GLU A 14 12.05 17.74 16.62
CA GLU A 14 11.78 16.33 16.88
C GLU A 14 10.27 16.04 16.95
N LYS A 15 9.50 16.90 17.63
CA LYS A 15 8.04 16.77 17.71
C LYS A 15 7.40 16.87 16.34
N GLU A 16 7.83 17.81 15.50
CA GLU A 16 7.32 17.95 14.14
C GLU A 16 7.61 16.73 13.28
N ILE A 17 8.82 16.17 13.36
CA ILE A 17 9.19 14.96 12.61
C ILE A 17 8.32 13.78 13.06
N ARG A 18 8.10 13.62 14.37
CA ARG A 18 7.22 12.56 14.91
C ARG A 18 5.76 12.74 14.47
N LYS A 19 5.24 13.97 14.49
CA LYS A 19 3.90 14.29 14.00
C LYS A 19 3.76 13.91 12.52
N LYS A 20 4.74 14.29 11.69
CA LYS A 20 4.77 13.95 10.27
C LYS A 20 4.84 12.44 10.01
N ALA A 21 5.56 11.70 10.85
CA ALA A 21 5.60 10.23 10.79
C ALA A 21 4.23 9.61 11.08
N MET A 22 3.53 10.12 12.10
CA MET A 22 2.17 9.68 12.44
C MET A 22 1.17 9.98 11.32
N GLU A 23 1.18 11.19 10.77
CA GLU A 23 0.28 11.61 9.69
C GLU A 23 0.51 10.83 8.39
N SER A 24 1.77 10.50 8.07
CA SER A 24 2.13 9.78 6.85
C SER A 24 2.08 8.25 6.99
N GLY A 25 1.93 7.72 8.20
CA GLY A 25 2.01 6.28 8.49
C GLY A 25 3.40 5.69 8.18
N GLN A 26 4.46 6.51 8.15
CA GLN A 26 5.83 6.09 7.89
C GLN A 26 6.61 5.95 9.20
N SER A 27 7.64 5.10 9.21
CA SER A 27 8.58 5.05 10.34
C SER A 27 9.37 6.36 10.44
N LEU A 28 9.79 6.71 11.66
CA LEU A 28 10.58 7.93 11.91
C LEU A 28 11.84 7.99 11.03
N ASN A 29 12.52 6.86 10.86
CA ASN A 29 13.69 6.75 9.99
C ASN A 29 13.36 7.07 8.52
N ASN A 30 12.23 6.58 8.01
CA ASN A 30 11.82 6.86 6.62
C ASN A 30 11.53 8.35 6.40
N VAL A 31 10.89 9.01 7.38
CA VAL A 31 10.64 10.45 7.31
C VAL A 31 11.95 11.24 7.31
N VAL A 32 12.90 10.89 8.19
CA VAL A 32 14.22 11.54 8.25
C VAL A 32 14.99 11.34 6.95
N LEU A 33 14.98 10.11 6.39
CA LEU A 33 15.62 9.82 5.11
C LEU A 33 14.98 10.62 3.96
N ASP A 34 13.66 10.74 3.93
CA ASP A 34 12.95 11.51 2.91
C ASP A 34 13.30 13.00 3.01
N ILE A 35 13.42 13.56 4.22
CA ILE A 35 13.87 14.95 4.44
C ILE A 35 15.30 15.14 3.90
N ILE A 36 16.24 14.27 4.24
CA ILE A 36 17.64 14.36 3.79
C ILE A 36 17.72 14.25 2.26
N GLN A 37 17.00 13.30 1.67
CA GLN A 37 17.01 13.05 0.23
C GLN A 37 16.39 14.20 -0.58
N ASN A 38 15.29 14.78 -0.07
CA ASN A 38 14.68 15.95 -0.68
C ASN A 38 15.62 17.16 -0.66
N ASN A 39 16.34 17.38 0.44
CA ASN A 39 17.30 18.48 0.55
C ASN A 39 18.55 18.25 -0.33
N MET A 40 18.98 17.01 -0.52
CA MET A 40 20.12 16.69 -1.40
C MET A 40 19.76 16.57 -2.89
N GLY A 41 18.55 16.98 -3.29
CA GLY A 41 18.10 16.94 -4.69
C GLY A 41 17.89 15.52 -5.26
N LYS A 42 18.12 14.48 -4.46
CA LYS A 42 17.89 13.08 -4.82
C LYS A 42 16.45 12.73 -4.53
N LYS A 43 15.52 13.19 -5.37
CA LYS A 43 14.13 12.72 -5.30
C LYS A 43 14.15 11.19 -5.45
N LYS A 44 13.88 10.47 -4.35
CA LYS A 44 13.57 9.04 -4.41
C LYS A 44 12.49 8.87 -5.47
N LYS A 45 12.65 7.94 -6.41
CA LYS A 45 11.50 7.35 -7.08
C LYS A 45 10.63 6.83 -5.93
N ARG A 46 9.56 7.56 -5.59
CA ARG A 46 8.57 7.11 -4.61
C ARG A 46 8.15 5.74 -5.11
N PHE A 47 8.63 4.67 -4.47
CA PHE A 47 7.92 3.41 -4.49
C PHE A 47 6.62 3.76 -3.77
N ARG A 48 5.62 4.17 -4.54
CA ARG A 48 4.28 4.42 -4.04
C ARG A 48 3.90 3.12 -3.36
N ASN A 49 3.73 3.16 -2.04
CA ASN A 49 3.10 2.06 -1.32
C ASN A 49 1.89 1.63 -2.15
N GLY A 50 1.82 0.34 -2.50
CA GLY A 50 0.74 -0.24 -3.30
C GLY A 50 -0.66 -0.04 -2.70
N ASN A 51 -0.76 0.61 -1.54
CA ASN A 51 -2.00 1.08 -0.91
C ASN A 51 -2.91 1.87 -1.87
N SER A 52 -2.37 2.67 -2.79
CA SER A 52 -3.21 3.37 -3.79
C SER A 52 -3.93 2.40 -4.75
N LEU A 53 -3.34 1.23 -4.99
CA LEU A 53 -3.96 0.16 -5.78
C LEU A 53 -4.81 -0.76 -4.90
N LYS A 54 -4.85 -0.58 -3.58
CA LYS A 54 -5.64 -1.43 -2.68
C LYS A 54 -7.15 -1.26 -2.88
N ALA A 55 -7.58 -0.07 -3.29
CA ALA A 55 -8.96 0.18 -3.72
C ALA A 55 -9.30 -0.50 -5.05
N LEU A 56 -8.28 -0.75 -5.90
CA LEU A 56 -8.42 -1.45 -7.19
C LEU A 56 -8.17 -2.96 -7.06
N ALA A 57 -7.45 -3.38 -6.02
CA ALA A 57 -7.33 -4.75 -5.58
C ALA A 57 -8.60 -5.13 -4.80
N GLY A 58 -9.73 -5.02 -5.49
CA GLY A 58 -11.02 -5.43 -4.98
C GLY A 58 -11.08 -6.94 -4.74
N GLY A 59 -11.92 -7.35 -3.80
CA GLY A 59 -12.35 -8.72 -3.58
C GLY A 59 -13.87 -8.80 -3.71
N TRP A 60 -14.39 -10.01 -3.87
CA TRP A 60 -15.83 -10.21 -3.99
C TRP A 60 -16.48 -10.20 -2.60
N HIS A 61 -17.57 -9.45 -2.43
CA HIS A 61 -18.45 -9.71 -1.29
C HIS A 61 -19.19 -11.03 -1.51
N LYS A 62 -19.53 -11.72 -0.41
CA LYS A 62 -20.20 -13.03 -0.47
C LYS A 62 -21.47 -13.01 -1.32
N LYS A 63 -22.22 -11.89 -1.28
CA LYS A 63 -23.45 -11.71 -2.07
C LYS A 63 -23.14 -11.64 -3.57
N ASP A 64 -22.15 -10.85 -3.96
CA ASP A 64 -21.74 -10.69 -5.35
C ASP A 64 -21.22 -12.02 -5.90
N ALA A 65 -20.43 -12.74 -5.10
CA ALA A 65 -19.91 -14.06 -5.48
C ALA A 65 -21.04 -15.07 -5.69
N SER A 66 -22.05 -15.09 -4.81
CA SER A 66 -23.21 -15.97 -4.95
C SER A 66 -24.01 -15.65 -6.21
N GLN A 67 -24.29 -14.37 -6.48
CA GLN A 67 -25.04 -13.97 -7.68
C GLN A 67 -24.31 -14.34 -8.97
N PHE A 68 -22.99 -14.19 -9.00
CA PHE A 68 -22.20 -14.58 -10.15
C PHE A 68 -22.18 -16.10 -10.34
N LEU A 69 -21.95 -16.87 -9.27
CA LEU A 69 -22.01 -18.34 -9.33
C LEU A 69 -23.37 -18.84 -9.81
N ASP A 70 -24.47 -18.24 -9.33
CA ASP A 70 -25.81 -18.56 -9.81
C ASP A 70 -25.99 -18.25 -11.30
N SER A 71 -25.40 -17.15 -11.80
CA SER A 71 -25.50 -16.74 -13.21
C SER A 71 -24.73 -17.65 -14.17
N ILE A 72 -23.64 -18.27 -13.71
CA ILE A 72 -22.81 -19.16 -14.55
C ILE A 72 -23.18 -20.64 -14.40
N LYS A 73 -24.09 -20.97 -13.50
CA LYS A 73 -24.50 -22.35 -13.18
C LYS A 73 -24.92 -23.18 -14.40
N ILE A 74 -25.50 -22.52 -15.41
CA ILE A 74 -25.92 -23.15 -16.67
C ILE A 74 -24.72 -23.71 -17.45
N PHE A 75 -23.54 -23.08 -17.33
CA PHE A 75 -22.32 -23.52 -18.01
C PHE A 75 -21.59 -24.66 -17.28
N GLU A 76 -21.97 -24.98 -16.04
CA GLU A 76 -21.43 -26.13 -15.29
C GLU A 76 -22.21 -27.42 -15.58
N GLN A 77 -23.35 -27.33 -16.28
CA GLN A 77 -24.11 -28.49 -16.69
C GLN A 77 -23.44 -29.13 -17.91
N ILE A 78 -23.00 -30.37 -17.74
CA ILE A 78 -22.42 -31.16 -18.82
C ILE A 78 -23.55 -31.60 -19.73
N ASP A 79 -23.48 -31.21 -21.01
CA ASP A 79 -24.35 -31.72 -22.05
C ASP A 79 -23.79 -33.06 -22.55
N GLU A 80 -24.43 -34.15 -22.15
CA GLU A 80 -24.03 -35.52 -22.51
C GLU A 80 -24.11 -35.78 -24.03
N ASP A 81 -24.94 -35.03 -24.77
CA ASP A 81 -25.05 -35.17 -26.21
C ASP A 81 -23.92 -34.43 -26.96
N MET A 82 -23.25 -33.47 -26.31
CA MET A 82 -21.99 -32.88 -26.80
C MET A 82 -20.74 -33.73 -26.48
N TRP A 83 -20.87 -34.74 -25.61
CA TRP A 83 -19.74 -35.56 -25.14
C TRP A 83 -19.67 -36.98 -25.75
N LYS A 84 -20.55 -37.30 -26.69
CA LYS A 84 -20.49 -38.51 -27.53
C LYS A 84 -19.78 -38.22 -28.85
#